data_AF-A0A315X1N6-F1
#
_entry.id   AF-A0A315X1N6-F1
#
_cell.length_a   1.000
_cell.length_b   1.000
_cell.length_c   1.000
_cell.angle_alpha   90.00
_cell.angle_beta   90.00
_cell.angle_gamma   90.00
#
_symmetry.space_group_name_H-M   'P 1'
#
loop_
_entity.id
_entity.type
_entity.pdbx_description
1 polymer ?
#
loop_
_entity_poly.entity_id
_entity_poly.type
_entity_poly.pdbx_seq_one_letter_code
_entity_poly.pdbx_strand_id
1 'polypeptide(L)'
;MIKDKELLLKYRSKKSVDYYDPTEPCPCCGYITLESRGENLVCPVCFWEDEFANDLDIDNSEYLDGPNHMTLREAKLNFKKTGAMRHDLLSYVIHPEDRDKIFFIGG
;
A
#
# COMPACT_ATOMS: atom_id res chain seq x y z
N MET A 1 12.74 8.30 0.68
CA MET A 1 13.79 7.35 0.25
C MET A 1 13.51 6.01 0.91
N ILE A 2 13.41 4.96 0.09
CA ILE A 2 12.92 3.60 0.39
C ILE A 2 13.44 3.08 1.75
N LYS A 3 12.58 3.05 2.77
CA LYS A 3 12.94 2.55 4.11
C LYS A 3 12.66 1.06 4.31
N ASP A 4 11.99 0.36 3.39
CA ASP A 4 11.54 -0.99 3.73
C ASP A 4 11.70 -2.03 2.61
N LYS A 5 12.94 -2.25 2.18
CA LYS A 5 13.29 -3.45 1.41
C LYS A 5 13.06 -4.73 2.21
N GLU A 6 13.09 -4.66 3.55
CA GLU A 6 12.79 -5.81 4.41
C GLU A 6 11.35 -6.27 4.27
N LEU A 7 10.37 -5.35 4.24
CA LEU A 7 8.96 -5.69 4.02
C LEU A 7 8.76 -6.45 2.70
N LEU A 8 9.36 -5.98 1.61
CA LEU A 8 9.29 -6.66 0.30
C LEU A 8 9.97 -8.05 0.32
N LEU A 9 11.05 -8.21 1.08
CA LEU A 9 11.70 -9.51 1.28
C LEU A 9 10.85 -10.46 2.16
N LYS A 10 10.16 -9.93 3.18
CA LYS A 10 9.22 -10.69 4.03
C LYS A 10 8.06 -11.24 3.21
N TYR A 11 7.42 -10.41 2.37
CA TYR A 11 6.35 -10.86 1.47
C TYR A 11 6.80 -11.90 0.43
N ARG A 12 8.02 -11.76 -0.12
CA ARG A 12 8.56 -12.69 -1.13
C ARG A 12 8.99 -14.05 -0.58
N SER A 13 9.28 -14.16 0.73
CA SER A 13 9.98 -15.34 1.26
C SER A 13 9.10 -16.49 1.78
N LYS A 14 7.78 -16.31 1.97
CA LYS A 14 6.82 -17.38 2.38
C LYS A 14 7.38 -18.40 3.40
N LYS A 15 8.18 -17.95 4.37
CA LYS A 15 8.77 -18.82 5.40
C LYS A 15 8.49 -18.21 6.78
N SER A 16 7.68 -18.95 7.54
CA SER A 16 7.20 -18.72 8.93
C SER A 16 6.30 -17.50 9.15
N VAL A 17 5.11 -17.77 9.70
CA VAL A 17 3.92 -16.92 9.81
C VAL A 17 3.68 -16.68 11.30
N ASP A 18 4.55 -15.91 11.94
CA ASP A 18 4.51 -15.80 13.41
C ASP A 18 4.47 -14.33 13.88
N TYR A 19 4.53 -13.34 12.99
CA TYR A 19 4.47 -11.92 13.39
C TYR A 19 3.79 -10.95 12.40
N TYR A 20 3.57 -11.33 11.14
CA TYR A 20 3.00 -10.45 10.12
C TYR A 20 1.61 -10.97 9.72
N ASP A 21 0.57 -10.51 10.42
CA ASP A 21 -0.84 -10.86 10.16
C ASP A 21 -1.60 -9.58 9.75
N PRO A 22 -1.56 -9.20 8.46
CA PRO A 22 -2.27 -8.02 8.01
C PRO A 22 -3.78 -8.26 8.11
N THR A 23 -4.47 -7.38 8.84
CA THR A 23 -5.94 -7.41 8.98
C THR A 23 -6.61 -6.20 8.35
N GLU A 24 -5.85 -5.15 8.10
CA GLU A 24 -6.39 -3.88 7.62
C GLU A 24 -6.21 -3.70 6.11
N PRO A 25 -7.27 -3.23 5.41
CA PRO A 25 -7.19 -2.94 4.00
C PRO A 25 -6.41 -1.64 3.73
N CYS A 26 -5.54 -1.68 2.73
CA CYS A 26 -4.91 -0.45 2.24
C CYS A 26 -5.97 0.48 1.63
N PRO A 27 -6.03 1.76 2.03
CA PRO A 27 -7.04 2.70 1.55
C PRO A 27 -6.90 3.03 0.05
N CYS A 28 -5.70 2.84 -0.53
CA CYS A 28 -5.44 3.08 -1.94
C CYS A 28 -5.90 1.91 -2.81
N CYS A 29 -5.48 0.68 -2.47
CA CYS A 29 -5.63 -0.46 -3.37
C CYS A 29 -6.62 -1.51 -2.90
N GLY A 30 -7.11 -1.47 -1.66
CA GLY A 30 -8.09 -2.41 -1.11
C GLY A 30 -7.55 -3.80 -0.78
N TYR A 31 -6.26 -4.07 -0.93
CA TYR A 31 -5.67 -5.32 -0.45
C TYR A 31 -5.40 -5.24 1.06
N ILE A 32 -5.71 -6.32 1.77
CA ILE A 32 -5.39 -6.49 3.19
C ILE A 32 -3.88 -6.71 3.29
N THR A 33 -3.19 -5.65 3.70
CA THR A 33 -1.73 -5.56 3.66
C THR A 33 -1.15 -4.74 4.81
N LEU A 34 -2.00 -4.19 5.67
CA LEU A 34 -1.57 -3.37 6.80
C LEU A 34 -1.91 -4.13 8.09
N GLU A 35 -1.01 -4.11 9.06
CA GLU A 35 -1.27 -4.66 10.41
C GLU A 35 -2.22 -3.75 11.20
N SER A 36 -2.17 -2.45 10.93
CA SER A 36 -3.05 -1.43 11.52
C SER A 36 -3.07 -0.17 10.62
N ARG A 37 -4.09 0.68 10.81
CA ARG A 37 -4.24 1.94 10.07
C ARG A 37 -3.49 3.09 10.75
N GLY A 38 -2.90 3.99 9.96
CA GLY A 38 -2.29 5.23 10.42
C GLY A 38 -0.89 5.10 11.03
N GLU A 39 -0.30 3.90 11.02
CA GLU A 39 1.02 3.61 11.62
C GLU A 39 2.21 3.80 10.65
N ASN A 40 2.02 4.59 9.58
CA ASN A 40 3.02 4.86 8.54
C ASN A 40 3.52 3.59 7.82
N LEU A 41 2.64 2.60 7.68
CA LEU A 41 2.92 1.34 6.98
C LEU A 41 2.82 1.53 5.47
N VAL A 42 3.75 0.95 4.71
CA VAL A 42 3.75 1.00 3.24
C VAL A 42 3.08 -0.24 2.67
N CYS A 43 2.03 -0.06 1.89
CA CYS A 43 1.37 -1.16 1.19
C CYS A 43 2.28 -1.73 0.10
N PRO A 44 2.65 -3.02 0.11
CA PRO A 44 3.52 -3.62 -0.91
C PRO A 44 2.82 -3.82 -2.26
N VAL A 45 1.49 -3.69 -2.34
CA VAL A 45 0.73 -3.87 -3.59
C VAL A 45 0.69 -2.60 -4.42
N CYS A 46 0.58 -1.44 -3.77
CA CYS A 46 0.44 -0.16 -4.46
C CYS A 46 1.47 0.90 -4.07
N PHE A 47 2.25 0.65 -3.02
CA PHE A 47 3.27 1.54 -2.44
C PHE A 47 2.74 2.74 -1.65
N TRP A 48 1.44 2.79 -1.34
CA TRP A 48 0.87 3.85 -0.49
C TRP A 48 1.36 3.73 0.96
N GLU A 49 1.90 4.82 1.52
CA GLU A 49 2.26 4.94 2.94
C GLU A 49 1.03 5.45 3.73
N ASP A 50 0.54 4.61 4.64
CA ASP A 50 -0.67 4.87 5.43
C ASP A 50 -0.34 5.66 6.71
N GLU A 51 -0.27 6.97 6.58
CA GLU A 51 0.00 7.88 7.71
C GLU A 51 -1.27 8.38 8.39
N PHE A 52 -1.20 8.54 9.71
CA PHE A 52 -2.28 9.04 10.59
C PHE A 52 -2.96 10.32 10.08
N ALA A 53 -2.22 11.24 9.46
CA ALA A 53 -2.73 12.53 9.01
C ALA A 53 -3.67 12.43 7.79
N ASN A 54 -3.58 11.35 7.00
CA ASN A 54 -4.35 11.19 5.76
C ASN A 54 -5.74 10.55 5.99
N ASP A 55 -6.01 10.04 7.20
CA ASP A 55 -7.29 9.39 7.55
C ASP A 55 -8.42 10.37 7.89
N LEU A 56 -8.10 11.65 8.13
CA LEU A 56 -9.10 12.65 8.54
C LEU A 56 -9.87 13.28 7.36
N ASP A 57 -9.44 13.08 6.11
CA ASP A 57 -10.19 13.57 4.94
C ASP A 57 -9.87 12.76 3.66
N ILE A 58 -10.20 11.46 3.71
CA ILE A 58 -9.81 10.37 2.78
C ILE A 58 -10.02 10.68 1.28
N ASP A 59 -10.92 11.57 0.89
CA ASP A 59 -11.14 11.92 -0.53
C ASP A 59 -10.84 13.39 -0.87
N ASN A 60 -10.67 14.28 0.12
CA ASN A 60 -10.51 15.74 -0.07
C ASN A 60 -9.24 16.34 0.54
N SER A 61 -8.37 15.52 1.14
CA SER A 61 -7.06 15.97 1.60
C SER A 61 -6.24 16.47 0.40
N GLU A 62 -6.23 17.79 0.19
CA GLU A 62 -5.31 18.50 -0.73
C GLU A 62 -3.86 18.49 -0.20
N TYR A 63 -3.56 17.65 0.79
CA TYR A 63 -2.30 17.61 1.52
C TYR A 63 -1.22 16.89 0.70
N LEU A 64 -0.66 17.61 -0.28
CA LEU A 64 0.42 17.14 -1.15
C LEU A 64 1.79 17.09 -0.45
N ASP A 65 1.90 17.57 0.78
CA ASP A 65 3.15 17.58 1.56
C ASP A 65 3.38 16.29 2.38
N GLY A 66 2.47 15.31 2.32
CA GLY A 66 2.70 13.97 2.87
C GLY A 66 3.74 13.16 2.07
N PRO A 67 4.21 12.01 2.57
CA PRO A 67 5.29 11.19 2.00
C PRO A 67 4.94 10.63 0.62
N ASN A 68 3.63 10.54 0.35
CA ASN A 68 3.06 10.06 -0.89
C ASN A 68 3.13 11.12 -2.00
N HIS A 69 3.21 12.41 -1.63
CA HIS A 69 3.21 13.57 -2.52
C HIS A 69 2.06 13.58 -3.54
N MET A 70 0.90 13.04 -3.13
CA MET A 70 -0.33 13.00 -3.92
C MET A 70 -1.53 12.72 -3.01
N THR A 71 -2.71 13.05 -3.50
CA THR A 71 -3.97 12.72 -2.82
C THR A 71 -4.26 11.22 -2.91
N LEU A 72 -5.02 10.69 -1.94
CA LEU A 72 -5.47 9.30 -1.98
C LEU A 72 -6.36 9.02 -3.20
N ARG A 73 -7.15 9.99 -3.64
CA ARG A 73 -7.96 9.91 -4.87
C ARG A 73 -7.08 9.72 -6.11
N GLU A 74 -5.98 10.46 -6.24
CA GLU A 74 -5.02 10.29 -7.34
C GLU A 74 -4.34 8.92 -7.27
N ALA A 75 -3.92 8.47 -6.09
CA ALA A 75 -3.32 7.16 -5.91
C ALA A 75 -4.27 6.03 -6.31
N LYS A 76 -5.55 6.08 -5.89
CA LYS A 76 -6.60 5.14 -6.30
C LYS A 76 -6.75 5.09 -7.83
N LEU A 77 -6.78 6.25 -8.50
CA LEU A 77 -6.87 6.34 -9.95
C LEU A 77 -5.63 5.78 -10.66
N ASN A 78 -4.43 6.07 -10.14
CA ASN A 78 -3.18 5.56 -10.68
C ASN A 78 -3.05 4.05 -10.49
N PHE A 79 -3.46 3.52 -9.34
CA PHE A 79 -3.46 2.09 -9.08
C PHE A 79 -4.38 1.35 -10.05
N LYS A 80 -5.59 1.86 -10.29
CA LYS A 80 -6.52 1.29 -11.29
C LYS A 80 -5.92 1.27 -12.70
N LYS A 81 -5.09 2.26 -13.05
CA LYS A 81 -4.47 2.38 -14.39
C LYS A 81 -3.20 1.56 -14.55
N THR A 82 -2.37 1.48 -13.52
CA THR A 82 -0.97 1.00 -13.63
C THR A 82 -0.64 -0.14 -12.70
N GLY A 83 -1.46 -0.40 -11.68
CA GLY A 83 -1.17 -1.40 -10.65
C GLY A 83 -0.25 -0.89 -9.53
N ALA A 84 0.12 0.40 -9.51
CA ALA A 84 0.82 1.08 -8.43
C ALA A 84 0.30 2.53 -8.27
N MET A 85 0.58 3.18 -7.14
CA MET A 85 0.19 4.59 -6.95
C MET A 85 0.95 5.56 -7.87
N ARG A 86 2.14 5.16 -8.34
CA ARG A 86 2.90 5.83 -9.40
C ARG A 86 3.60 4.82 -10.31
N HIS A 87 3.79 5.22 -11.57
CA HIS A 87 4.43 4.38 -12.57
C HIS A 87 5.90 4.06 -12.26
N ASP A 88 6.65 5.00 -11.69
CA ASP A 88 8.07 4.82 -11.31
C ASP A 88 8.26 3.82 -10.16
N LEU A 89 7.18 3.42 -9.48
CA LEU A 89 7.20 2.52 -8.33
C LEU A 89 6.90 1.05 -8.68
N LEU A 90 6.65 0.73 -9.95
CA LEU A 90 6.25 -0.62 -10.38
C LEU A 90 7.25 -1.72 -10.01
N SER A 91 8.55 -1.41 -9.99
CA SER A 91 9.60 -2.36 -9.61
C SER A 91 9.65 -2.67 -8.11
N TYR A 92 8.94 -1.88 -7.30
CA TYR A 92 8.91 -2.00 -5.84
C TYR A 92 7.61 -2.63 -5.32
N VAL A 93 6.61 -2.86 -6.16
CA VAL A 93 5.36 -3.52 -5.74
C VAL A 93 5.39 -5.01 -6.01
N ILE A 94 4.50 -5.75 -5.34
CA ILE A 94 4.25 -7.15 -5.64
C ILE A 94 3.73 -7.26 -7.07
N HIS A 95 4.38 -8.15 -7.83
CA HIS A 95 4.05 -8.41 -9.22
C HIS A 95 2.57 -8.82 -9.33
N PRO A 96 1.81 -8.36 -10.35
CA PRO A 96 0.40 -8.69 -10.49
C PRO A 96 0.08 -10.19 -10.38
N GLU A 97 0.95 -11.03 -10.91
CA GLU A 97 0.81 -12.50 -10.89
C GLU A 97 0.97 -13.13 -9.49
N ASP A 98 1.51 -12.40 -8.52
CA ASP A 98 1.72 -12.86 -7.14
C ASP A 98 0.66 -12.33 -6.16
N ARG A 99 -0.27 -11.48 -6.62
CA ARG A 99 -1.26 -10.81 -5.76
C ARG A 99 -2.40 -11.71 -5.31
N ASP A 100 -2.59 -12.85 -5.97
CA ASP A 100 -3.54 -13.90 -5.60
C ASP A 100 -3.27 -14.48 -4.20
N LYS A 101 -2.04 -14.32 -3.70
CA LYS A 101 -1.61 -14.73 -2.36
C LYS A 101 -2.00 -13.73 -1.27
N ILE A 102 -2.64 -12.62 -1.63
CA ILE A 102 -3.02 -11.52 -0.73
C ILE A 102 -4.54 -11.41 -0.73
N PHE A 103 -5.13 -11.16 0.44
CA PHE A 103 -6.57 -10.95 0.55
C PHE A 103 -6.96 -9.57 0.01
N PHE A 104 -8.07 -9.49 -0.72
CA PHE A 104 -8.59 -8.27 -1.34
C PHE A 104 -10.04 -8.07 -0.93
N ILE A 105 -10.43 -6.85 -0.56
CA ILE A 105 -11.80 -6.54 -0.13
C ILE A 105 -12.65 -5.84 -1.20
N GLY A 106 -12.13 -5.61 -2.41
CA GLY A 106 -12.90 -5.05 -3.52
C GLY A 106 -13.62 -6.13 -4.34
N GLY A 107 -14.90 -5.91 -4.66
CA GLY A 107 -15.66 -6.68 -5.66
C GLY A 107 -15.64 -6.01 -7.03
#